data_AF-A0A7M3W9F0-F1
#
_entry.id   AF-A0A7M3W9F0-F1
#
_cell.length_a   1.000
_cell.length_b   1.000
_cell.length_c   1.000
_cell.angle_alpha   90.00
_cell.angle_beta   90.00
_cell.angle_gamma   90.00
#
_symmetry.space_group_name_H-M   'P 1'
#
loop_
_entity.id
_entity.type
_entity.pdbx_description
1 polymer ?
#
loop_
_entity_poly.entity_id
_entity_poly.type
_entity_poly.pdbx_seq_one_letter_code
_entity_poly.pdbx_strand_id
1 'polypeptide(L)'
;MYAAVVRGVDVPDDEEATEQFIKGLMDHQEKLHFALGRGRQRASIGVHDLANLAPPFRVQAVPGSHSFTPLASEKAMTLNEILHEHPKGVDYAHLLDGMDQFPLIVDQNNDVLSFPPIINGEHTTVTGKTRDFFVDVTGWDERACEAALMLVCLQLAQRGGSIESVDIVSCTGEQITMPKGEGKIHAVPEELVQNLLGRSFSDEEIHTAIGRMGGRFDGRQPAANDAPKHSTSMAVARAGTSELVFTMPRW
;
A
#
# COMPACT_ATOMS: atom_id res chain seq x y z
N MET A 1 -4.42 9.09 -1.46
CA MET A 1 -4.61 7.79 -2.13
C MET A 1 -3.32 7.45 -2.83
N TYR A 2 -2.81 6.24 -2.65
CA TYR A 2 -1.80 5.66 -3.53
C TYR A 2 -2.45 4.62 -4.42
N ALA A 3 -1.89 4.38 -5.60
CA ALA A 3 -2.41 3.37 -6.51
C ALA A 3 -1.28 2.78 -7.36
N ALA A 4 -1.61 1.69 -8.06
CA ALA A 4 -0.77 1.00 -9.02
C ALA A 4 -1.64 0.26 -10.03
N VAL A 5 -1.07 -0.04 -11.19
CA VAL A 5 -1.64 -1.01 -12.13
C VAL A 5 -0.71 -2.23 -12.16
N VAL A 6 -1.27 -3.43 -12.22
CA VAL A 6 -0.50 -4.65 -12.46
C VAL A 6 -1.11 -5.40 -13.64
N ARG A 7 -0.38 -5.50 -14.76
CA ARG A 7 -0.87 -6.10 -16.01
C ARG A 7 -0.37 -7.51 -16.24
N GLY A 8 -1.16 -8.30 -16.95
CA GLY A 8 -0.75 -9.62 -17.41
C GLY A 8 -0.48 -10.60 -16.27
N VAL A 9 -1.28 -10.54 -15.20
CA VAL A 9 -1.20 -11.51 -14.10
C VAL A 9 -1.70 -12.87 -14.59
N ASP A 10 -0.90 -13.90 -14.33
CA ASP A 10 -1.23 -15.29 -14.63
C ASP A 10 -2.28 -15.81 -13.64
N VAL A 11 -3.54 -15.71 -14.03
CA VAL A 11 -4.66 -16.34 -13.32
C VAL A 11 -4.92 -17.71 -13.95
N PRO A 12 -5.07 -18.78 -13.14
CA PRO A 12 -5.32 -20.12 -13.68
C PRO A 12 -6.59 -20.18 -14.53
N ASP A 13 -6.65 -21.14 -15.45
CA ASP A 13 -7.87 -21.40 -16.23
C ASP A 13 -8.78 -22.46 -15.57
N ASP A 14 -8.23 -23.22 -14.62
CA ASP A 14 -8.97 -24.18 -13.80
C ASP A 14 -9.82 -23.46 -12.75
N GLU A 15 -11.08 -23.85 -12.62
CA GLU A 15 -12.06 -23.19 -11.74
C GLU A 15 -11.65 -23.24 -10.26
N GLU A 16 -11.16 -24.39 -9.79
CA GLU A 16 -10.72 -24.57 -8.40
C GLU A 16 -9.47 -23.75 -8.12
N ALA A 17 -8.47 -23.79 -9.01
CA ALA A 17 -7.24 -23.01 -8.87
C ALA A 17 -7.51 -21.50 -8.94
N THR A 18 -8.49 -21.08 -9.74
CA THR A 18 -8.95 -19.69 -9.84
C THR A 18 -9.57 -19.23 -8.53
N GLU A 19 -10.47 -20.02 -7.96
CA GLU A 19 -11.11 -19.70 -6.67
C GLU A 19 -10.04 -19.59 -5.56
N GLN A 20 -9.07 -20.51 -5.53
CA GLN A 20 -7.96 -20.45 -4.59
C GLN A 20 -7.10 -19.20 -4.77
N PHE A 21 -6.83 -18.78 -6.01
CA PHE A 21 -6.10 -17.55 -6.29
C PHE A 21 -6.87 -16.31 -5.78
N ILE A 22 -8.14 -16.17 -6.16
CA ILE A 22 -8.97 -15.03 -5.75
C ILE A 22 -9.09 -14.99 -4.22
N LYS A 23 -9.36 -16.14 -3.59
CA LYS A 23 -9.41 -16.25 -2.14
C LYS A 23 -8.08 -15.86 -1.50
N GLY A 24 -6.96 -16.32 -2.03
CA GLY A 24 -5.63 -15.94 -1.53
C GLY A 24 -5.34 -14.44 -1.65
N LEU A 25 -5.82 -13.79 -2.71
CA LEU A 25 -5.73 -12.34 -2.89
C LEU A 25 -6.59 -11.59 -1.86
N MET A 26 -7.84 -12.03 -1.66
CA MET A 26 -8.75 -11.43 -0.67
C MET A 26 -8.26 -11.65 0.77
N ASP A 27 -7.77 -12.85 1.09
CA ASP A 27 -7.18 -13.17 2.40
C ASP A 27 -5.94 -12.30 2.67
N HIS A 28 -5.11 -12.05 1.65
CA HIS A 28 -3.96 -11.16 1.77
C HIS A 28 -4.40 -9.72 2.03
N GLN A 29 -5.36 -9.21 1.26
CA GLN A 29 -5.96 -7.89 1.46
C GLN A 29 -6.54 -7.72 2.87
N GLU A 30 -7.32 -8.68 3.36
CA GLU A 30 -7.93 -8.64 4.69
C GLU A 30 -6.89 -8.67 5.82
N LYS A 31 -5.83 -9.49 5.68
CA LYS A 31 -4.71 -9.50 6.63
C LYS A 31 -3.98 -8.16 6.67
N LEU A 32 -3.77 -7.52 5.52
CA LEU A 32 -3.13 -6.19 5.48
C LEU A 32 -4.04 -5.10 6.05
N HIS A 33 -5.35 -5.14 5.78
CA HIS A 33 -6.34 -4.26 6.43
C HIS A 33 -6.29 -4.38 7.96
N PHE A 34 -6.12 -5.59 8.50
CA PHE A 34 -6.01 -5.81 9.94
C PHE A 34 -4.66 -5.35 10.50
N ALA A 35 -3.54 -5.78 9.90
CA ALA A 35 -2.21 -5.54 10.44
C ALA A 35 -1.71 -4.11 10.19
N LEU A 36 -1.47 -3.75 8.92
CA LEU A 36 -0.98 -2.41 8.55
C LEU A 36 -2.10 -1.37 8.64
N GLY A 37 -3.30 -1.76 8.23
CA GLY A 37 -4.48 -0.90 8.22
C GLY A 37 -5.11 -0.67 9.60
N ARG A 38 -4.73 -1.44 10.64
CA ARG A 38 -5.37 -1.42 11.97
C ARG A 38 -6.90 -1.46 11.91
N GLY A 39 -7.44 -2.47 11.21
CA GLY A 39 -8.87 -2.56 10.95
C GLY A 39 -9.35 -1.46 10.00
N ARG A 40 -8.57 -1.20 8.94
CA ARG A 40 -8.82 -0.17 7.90
C ARG A 40 -8.74 1.30 8.33
N GLN A 41 -8.55 1.59 9.62
CA GLN A 41 -8.42 2.96 10.12
C GLN A 41 -7.21 3.72 9.53
N ARG A 42 -6.08 3.02 9.30
CA ARG A 42 -4.84 3.61 8.78
C ARG A 42 -4.68 3.48 7.27
N ALA A 43 -5.17 2.38 6.71
CA ALA A 43 -5.08 2.06 5.29
C ALA A 43 -6.20 1.08 4.90
N SER A 44 -6.89 1.40 3.82
CA SER A 44 -7.89 0.59 3.14
C SER A 44 -7.44 0.35 1.71
N ILE A 45 -7.28 -0.91 1.38
CA ILE A 45 -6.85 -1.41 0.07
C ILE A 45 -8.09 -1.77 -0.75
N GLY A 46 -8.19 -1.27 -1.97
CA GLY A 46 -9.09 -1.73 -3.03
C GLY A 46 -8.32 -2.49 -4.10
N VAL A 47 -8.90 -3.59 -4.59
CA VAL A 47 -8.37 -4.36 -5.72
C VAL A 47 -9.51 -4.53 -6.72
N HIS A 48 -9.24 -4.12 -7.96
CA HIS A 48 -10.26 -3.92 -8.99
C HIS A 48 -9.83 -4.57 -10.31
N ASP A 49 -10.79 -5.09 -11.06
CA ASP A 49 -10.59 -5.47 -12.45
C ASP A 49 -10.43 -4.21 -13.31
N LEU A 50 -9.24 -4.02 -13.92
CA LEU A 50 -8.95 -2.84 -14.71
C LEU A 50 -9.74 -2.79 -16.03
N ALA A 51 -10.20 -3.95 -16.55
CA ALA A 51 -10.88 -4.00 -17.85
C ALA A 51 -12.21 -3.21 -17.86
N ASN A 52 -12.84 -3.04 -16.70
CA ASN A 52 -14.12 -2.35 -16.55
C ASN A 52 -13.95 -0.89 -16.08
N LEU A 53 -12.73 -0.35 -16.06
CA LEU A 53 -12.41 0.97 -15.53
C LEU A 53 -11.95 1.94 -16.60
N ALA A 54 -12.40 3.20 -16.53
CA ALA A 54 -11.95 4.26 -17.43
C ALA A 54 -11.09 5.33 -16.70
N PRO A 55 -9.74 5.29 -16.79
CA PRO A 55 -8.91 6.35 -16.24
C PRO A 55 -9.16 7.70 -16.97
N PRO A 56 -8.94 8.87 -16.33
CA PRO A 56 -8.33 9.05 -15.00
C PRO A 56 -9.31 8.87 -13.84
N PHE A 57 -8.77 8.47 -12.69
CA PHE A 57 -9.51 8.29 -11.45
C PHE A 57 -9.46 9.54 -10.58
N ARG A 58 -10.53 9.81 -9.83
CA ARG A 58 -10.66 10.98 -8.95
C ARG A 58 -11.16 10.57 -7.58
N VAL A 59 -10.55 11.13 -6.54
CA VAL A 59 -11.04 11.03 -5.17
C VAL A 59 -11.82 12.30 -4.86
N GLN A 60 -13.09 12.14 -4.46
CA GLN A 60 -13.97 13.27 -4.15
C GLN A 60 -14.72 13.05 -2.84
N ALA A 61 -15.08 14.14 -2.17
CA ALA A 61 -15.95 14.12 -1.00
C ALA A 61 -17.40 14.36 -1.45
N VAL A 62 -18.31 13.43 -1.13
CA VAL A 62 -19.72 13.46 -1.56
C VAL A 62 -20.67 13.36 -0.37
N PRO A 63 -21.91 13.87 -0.47
CA PRO A 63 -22.90 13.70 0.59
C PRO A 63 -23.39 12.24 0.67
N GLY A 64 -23.89 11.84 1.85
CA GLY A 64 -24.43 10.49 2.09
C GLY A 64 -25.61 10.07 1.21
N SER A 65 -26.22 11.01 0.48
CA SER A 65 -27.29 10.77 -0.49
C SER A 65 -26.80 10.29 -1.86
N HIS A 66 -25.50 10.31 -2.12
CA HIS A 66 -24.93 9.77 -3.36
C HIS A 66 -25.13 8.25 -3.41
N SER A 67 -25.40 7.69 -4.59
CA SER A 67 -25.77 6.28 -4.74
C SER A 67 -24.90 5.54 -5.76
N PHE A 68 -24.58 4.29 -5.45
CA PHE A 68 -23.94 3.37 -6.40
C PHE A 68 -24.31 1.92 -6.04
N THR A 69 -23.96 0.96 -6.91
CA THR A 69 -24.16 -0.46 -6.63
C THR A 69 -22.94 -1.03 -5.92
N PRO A 70 -23.03 -1.35 -4.61
CA PRO A 70 -21.91 -1.93 -3.87
C PRO A 70 -21.69 -3.40 -4.25
N LEU A 71 -20.49 -3.90 -3.99
CA LEU A 71 -20.13 -5.31 -4.16
C LEU A 71 -21.16 -6.23 -3.47
N ALA A 72 -21.54 -7.32 -4.15
CA ALA A 72 -22.55 -8.28 -3.69
C ALA A 72 -23.97 -7.69 -3.47
N SER A 73 -24.29 -6.58 -4.14
CA SER A 73 -25.66 -6.06 -4.29
C SER A 73 -26.07 -5.98 -5.76
N GLU A 74 -27.35 -6.22 -6.05
CA GLU A 74 -27.93 -6.06 -7.39
C GLU A 74 -28.56 -4.66 -7.59
N LYS A 75 -28.71 -3.89 -6.51
CA LYS A 75 -29.39 -2.59 -6.53
C LYS A 75 -28.46 -1.48 -6.07
N ALA A 76 -28.63 -0.32 -6.69
CA ALA A 76 -28.00 0.90 -6.23
C ALA A 76 -28.52 1.24 -4.83
N MET A 77 -27.59 1.61 -3.95
CA MET A 77 -27.85 2.05 -2.59
C MET A 77 -27.15 3.39 -2.38
N THR A 78 -27.75 4.26 -1.60
CA THR A 78 -27.09 5.48 -1.11
C THR A 78 -25.97 5.12 -0.13
N LEU A 79 -24.98 6.00 0.03
CA LEU A 79 -23.91 5.78 1.01
C LEU A 79 -24.47 5.61 2.42
N ASN A 80 -25.51 6.36 2.78
CA ASN A 80 -26.18 6.19 4.07
C ASN A 80 -26.84 4.81 4.20
N GLU A 81 -27.56 4.32 3.18
CA GLU A 81 -28.13 2.97 3.19
C GLU A 81 -27.03 1.91 3.29
N ILE A 82 -25.92 2.09 2.59
CA ILE A 82 -24.77 1.18 2.68
C ILE A 82 -24.27 1.11 4.13
N LEU A 83 -24.06 2.26 4.80
CA LEU A 83 -23.57 2.31 6.17
C LEU A 83 -24.51 1.65 7.20
N HIS A 84 -25.82 1.62 6.95
CA HIS A 84 -26.83 1.11 7.90
C HIS A 84 -27.32 -0.31 7.59
N GLU A 85 -27.31 -0.72 6.33
CA GLU A 85 -27.93 -1.97 5.88
C GLU A 85 -26.93 -2.98 5.30
N HIS A 86 -25.91 -2.50 4.58
CA HIS A 86 -24.95 -3.40 3.95
C HIS A 86 -24.03 -4.02 5.02
N PRO A 87 -23.81 -5.35 5.05
CA PRO A 87 -23.00 -6.00 6.10
C PRO A 87 -21.63 -5.33 6.33
N LYS A 88 -20.87 -5.09 5.24
CA LYS A 88 -19.58 -4.37 5.32
C LYS A 88 -19.72 -2.89 5.70
N GLY A 89 -20.85 -2.26 5.38
CA GLY A 89 -21.13 -0.89 5.80
C GLY A 89 -21.31 -0.83 7.30
N VAL A 90 -22.15 -1.69 7.86
CA VAL A 90 -22.40 -1.77 9.30
C VAL A 90 -21.12 -2.10 10.08
N ASP A 91 -20.31 -3.04 9.59
CA ASP A 91 -19.05 -3.44 10.24
C ASP A 91 -18.06 -2.27 10.39
N TYR A 92 -18.00 -1.37 9.39
CA TYR A 92 -16.98 -0.33 9.29
C TYR A 92 -17.50 1.10 9.38
N ALA A 93 -18.81 1.30 9.59
CA ALA A 93 -19.43 2.63 9.64
C ALA A 93 -18.78 3.55 10.68
N HIS A 94 -18.37 2.98 11.82
CA HIS A 94 -17.69 3.67 12.91
C HIS A 94 -16.40 4.41 12.49
N LEU A 95 -15.77 4.02 11.37
CA LEU A 95 -14.57 4.69 10.83
C LEU A 95 -14.89 6.06 10.22
N LEU A 96 -16.16 6.33 9.93
CA LEU A 96 -16.66 7.55 9.30
C LEU A 96 -17.56 8.36 10.24
N ASP A 97 -17.62 8.00 11.53
CA ASP A 97 -18.43 8.70 12.52
C ASP A 97 -18.04 10.18 12.61
N GLY A 98 -19.04 11.06 12.55
CA GLY A 98 -18.86 12.51 12.64
C GLY A 98 -18.44 13.18 11.32
N MET A 99 -18.42 12.46 10.20
CA MET A 99 -18.20 13.05 8.88
C MET A 99 -19.53 13.46 8.21
N ASP A 100 -19.57 14.68 7.66
CA ASP A 100 -20.73 15.17 6.87
C ASP A 100 -20.63 14.79 5.38
N GLN A 101 -19.42 14.46 4.92
CA GLN A 101 -19.13 14.04 3.56
C GLN A 101 -18.20 12.83 3.58
N PHE A 102 -18.34 11.99 2.57
CA PHE A 102 -17.69 10.70 2.48
C PHE A 102 -16.75 10.63 1.29
N PRO A 103 -15.58 9.98 1.42
CA PRO A 103 -14.65 9.83 0.32
C PRO A 103 -15.19 8.80 -0.68
N LEU A 104 -15.14 9.14 -1.96
CA LEU A 104 -15.56 8.28 -3.06
C LEU A 104 -14.51 8.30 -4.16
N ILE A 105 -14.17 7.13 -4.69
CA ILE A 105 -13.28 7.00 -5.85
C ILE A 105 -14.14 6.78 -7.08
N VAL A 106 -13.99 7.63 -8.08
CA VAL A 106 -14.72 7.55 -9.34
C VAL A 106 -13.79 7.58 -10.55
N ASP A 107 -14.26 7.06 -11.66
CA ASP A 107 -13.53 7.06 -12.93
C ASP A 107 -13.88 8.28 -13.81
N GLN A 108 -13.45 8.26 -15.07
CA GLN A 108 -13.76 9.31 -16.03
C GLN A 108 -15.26 9.39 -16.39
N ASN A 109 -15.96 8.25 -16.37
CA ASN A 109 -17.39 8.16 -16.65
C ASN A 109 -18.25 8.56 -15.42
N ASN A 110 -17.60 8.78 -14.27
CA ASN A 110 -18.20 8.97 -12.94
C ASN A 110 -18.81 7.68 -12.38
N ASP A 111 -18.37 6.52 -12.86
CA ASP A 111 -18.69 5.24 -12.25
C ASP A 111 -17.88 5.08 -10.96
N VAL A 112 -18.52 4.55 -9.92
CA VAL A 112 -17.94 4.47 -8.56
C VAL A 112 -17.11 3.21 -8.39
N LEU A 113 -15.79 3.37 -8.28
CA LEU A 113 -14.87 2.26 -8.02
C LEU A 113 -15.02 1.76 -6.59
N SER A 114 -15.03 2.68 -5.63
CA SER A 114 -15.09 2.34 -4.22
C SER A 114 -15.57 3.50 -3.36
N PHE A 115 -16.12 3.12 -2.22
CA PHE A 115 -16.41 3.96 -1.07
C PHE A 115 -15.46 3.56 0.07
N PRO A 116 -14.24 4.11 0.14
CA PRO A 116 -13.31 3.78 1.20
C PRO A 116 -13.76 4.32 2.56
N PRO A 117 -13.39 3.67 3.68
CA PRO A 117 -12.77 2.35 3.82
C PRO A 117 -13.79 1.19 3.83
N ILE A 118 -14.97 1.39 3.27
CA ILE A 118 -16.15 0.54 3.47
C ILE A 118 -16.20 -0.60 2.44
N ILE A 119 -16.40 -0.28 1.16
CA ILE A 119 -16.72 -1.27 0.13
C ILE A 119 -16.40 -0.79 -1.29
N ASN A 120 -16.15 -1.75 -2.19
CA ASN A 120 -15.94 -1.51 -3.62
C ASN A 120 -17.27 -1.56 -4.41
N GLY A 121 -17.28 -1.01 -5.62
CA GLY A 121 -18.38 -1.14 -6.57
C GLY A 121 -18.43 -2.52 -7.23
N GLU A 122 -19.64 -3.00 -7.51
CA GLU A 122 -19.86 -4.32 -8.11
C GLU A 122 -19.17 -4.50 -9.48
N HIS A 123 -19.19 -3.49 -10.34
CA HIS A 123 -18.64 -3.61 -11.70
C HIS A 123 -17.10 -3.77 -11.73
N THR A 124 -16.44 -3.47 -10.61
CA THR A 124 -14.98 -3.59 -10.45
C THR A 124 -14.53 -4.93 -9.86
N THR A 125 -15.48 -5.84 -9.64
CA THR A 125 -15.22 -7.13 -8.99
C THR A 125 -14.19 -7.94 -9.75
N VAL A 126 -13.18 -8.42 -9.02
CA VAL A 126 -12.19 -9.37 -9.54
C VAL A 126 -12.86 -10.72 -9.79
N THR A 127 -12.66 -11.25 -10.99
CA THR A 127 -13.17 -12.57 -11.39
C THR A 127 -12.05 -13.45 -11.93
N GLY A 128 -12.36 -14.70 -12.26
CA GLY A 128 -11.41 -15.59 -12.92
C GLY A 128 -10.90 -15.14 -14.28
N LYS A 129 -11.55 -14.14 -14.89
CA LYS A 129 -11.18 -13.56 -16.17
C LYS A 129 -10.28 -12.34 -16.04
N THR A 130 -10.16 -11.78 -14.84
CA THR A 130 -9.31 -10.61 -14.59
C THR A 130 -7.85 -10.96 -14.84
N ARG A 131 -7.17 -10.15 -15.65
CA ARG A 131 -5.72 -10.30 -15.94
C ARG A 131 -4.95 -9.02 -15.61
N ASP A 132 -5.62 -7.89 -15.70
CA ASP A 132 -5.09 -6.58 -15.36
C ASP A 132 -5.80 -6.04 -14.12
N PHE A 133 -5.04 -5.61 -13.14
CA PHE A 133 -5.52 -5.19 -11.84
C PHE A 133 -5.22 -3.72 -11.61
N PHE A 134 -6.22 -2.99 -11.13
CA PHE A 134 -6.02 -1.69 -10.52
C PHE A 134 -6.06 -1.85 -9.00
N VAL A 135 -5.02 -1.39 -8.30
CA VAL A 135 -4.92 -1.45 -6.85
C VAL A 135 -4.87 -0.04 -6.32
N ASP A 136 -5.80 0.32 -5.44
CA ASP A 136 -5.75 1.59 -4.70
C ASP A 136 -5.58 1.34 -3.20
N VAL A 137 -4.94 2.29 -2.53
CA VAL A 137 -4.83 2.33 -1.09
C VAL A 137 -5.11 3.73 -0.58
N THR A 138 -6.12 3.84 0.26
CA THR A 138 -6.56 5.09 0.89
C THR A 138 -6.36 5.01 2.40
N GLY A 139 -5.97 6.10 3.03
CA GLY A 139 -5.72 6.10 4.46
C GLY A 139 -4.95 7.32 4.94
N TRP A 140 -4.78 7.39 6.26
CA TRP A 140 -4.13 8.51 6.96
C TRP A 140 -2.64 8.27 7.21
N ASP A 141 -2.18 7.02 7.17
CA ASP A 141 -0.78 6.65 7.40
C ASP A 141 -0.12 6.34 6.06
N GLU A 142 0.69 7.27 5.55
CA GLU A 142 1.35 7.14 4.25
C GLU A 142 2.26 5.91 4.17
N ARG A 143 2.93 5.56 5.27
CA ARG A 143 3.82 4.38 5.31
C ARG A 143 3.01 3.10 5.23
N ALA A 144 1.89 3.04 5.95
CA ALA A 144 0.98 1.90 5.85
C ALA A 144 0.39 1.78 4.44
N CYS A 145 0.03 2.91 3.81
CA CYS A 145 -0.49 2.92 2.45
C CYS A 145 0.56 2.45 1.42
N GLU A 146 1.79 2.96 1.52
CA GLU A 146 2.90 2.59 0.63
C GLU A 146 3.26 1.11 0.77
N ALA A 147 3.41 0.61 2.01
CA ALA A 147 3.73 -0.78 2.28
C ALA A 147 2.62 -1.73 1.80
N ALA A 148 1.35 -1.41 2.10
CA ALA A 148 0.22 -2.21 1.66
C ALA A 148 0.11 -2.28 0.13
N LEU A 149 0.26 -1.15 -0.56
CA LEU A 149 0.25 -1.11 -2.03
C LEU A 149 1.36 -1.99 -2.60
N MET A 150 2.58 -1.85 -2.08
CA MET A 150 3.75 -2.62 -2.52
C MET A 150 3.54 -4.12 -2.32
N LEU A 151 3.05 -4.56 -1.16
CA LEU A 151 2.86 -5.99 -0.87
C LEU A 151 1.84 -6.64 -1.80
N VAL A 152 0.72 -5.96 -2.09
CA VAL A 152 -0.27 -6.45 -3.05
C VAL A 152 0.30 -6.50 -4.48
N CYS A 153 1.03 -5.45 -4.89
CA CYS A 153 1.67 -5.44 -6.20
C CYS A 153 2.69 -6.56 -6.35
N LEU A 154 3.50 -6.82 -5.33
CA LEU A 154 4.49 -7.90 -5.32
C LEU A 154 3.82 -9.29 -5.34
N GLN A 155 2.69 -9.48 -4.65
CA GLN A 155 1.92 -10.72 -4.72
C GLN A 155 1.46 -11.02 -6.15
N LEU A 156 0.96 -10.00 -6.86
CA LEU A 156 0.53 -10.13 -8.25
C LEU A 156 1.72 -10.30 -9.21
N ALA A 157 2.84 -9.61 -8.96
CA ALA A 157 4.05 -9.73 -9.75
C ALA A 157 4.72 -11.12 -9.65
N GLN A 158 4.63 -11.77 -8.49
CA GLN A 158 5.05 -13.17 -8.33
C GLN A 158 4.27 -14.14 -9.22
N ARG A 159 3.13 -13.70 -9.78
CA ARG A 159 2.33 -14.44 -10.75
C ARG A 159 2.47 -13.87 -12.17
N GLY A 160 3.66 -13.39 -12.54
CA GLY A 160 3.95 -12.90 -13.89
C GLY A 160 3.47 -11.47 -14.16
N GLY A 161 2.74 -10.84 -13.24
CA GLY A 161 2.25 -9.48 -13.41
C GLY A 161 3.35 -8.43 -13.54
N SER A 162 3.21 -7.51 -14.50
CA SER A 162 4.06 -6.34 -14.65
C SER A 162 3.48 -5.15 -13.89
N ILE A 163 4.21 -4.63 -12.91
CA ILE A 163 3.79 -3.46 -12.13
C ILE A 163 4.03 -2.19 -12.95
N GLU A 164 2.97 -1.43 -13.16
CA GLU A 164 2.98 -0.11 -13.78
C GLU A 164 2.73 0.96 -12.71
N SER A 165 3.55 2.01 -12.73
CA SER A 165 3.34 3.16 -11.87
C SER A 165 2.26 4.07 -12.42
N VAL A 166 1.57 4.76 -11.52
CA VAL A 166 0.55 5.77 -11.81
C VAL A 166 0.99 7.11 -11.22
N ASP A 167 0.66 8.18 -11.94
CA ASP A 167 0.86 9.54 -11.48
C ASP A 167 -0.33 9.99 -10.66
N ILE A 168 -0.04 10.54 -9.48
CA ILE A 168 -1.02 10.95 -8.49
C ILE A 168 -0.84 12.44 -8.27
N VAL A 169 -1.91 13.20 -8.51
CA VAL A 169 -1.95 14.63 -8.23
C VAL A 169 -2.70 14.85 -6.92
N SER A 170 -2.02 15.39 -5.93
CA SER A 170 -2.61 15.71 -4.63
C SER A 170 -3.55 16.91 -4.71
N CYS A 171 -4.33 17.14 -3.65
CA CYS A 171 -5.17 18.34 -3.54
C CYS A 171 -4.37 19.66 -3.46
N THR A 172 -3.07 19.60 -3.16
CA THR A 172 -2.16 20.75 -3.17
C THR A 172 -1.44 20.93 -4.50
N GLY A 173 -1.69 20.06 -5.49
CA GLY A 173 -1.05 20.08 -6.80
C GLY A 173 0.32 19.39 -6.84
N GLU A 174 0.73 18.73 -5.75
CA GLU A 174 1.93 17.90 -5.73
C GLU A 174 1.73 16.65 -6.60
N GLN A 175 2.74 16.32 -7.39
CA GLN A 175 2.74 15.14 -8.24
C GLN A 175 3.63 14.05 -7.64
N ILE A 176 3.07 12.87 -7.45
CA ILE A 176 3.77 11.71 -6.90
C ILE A 176 3.51 10.52 -7.81
N THR A 177 4.57 9.81 -8.20
CA THR A 177 4.46 8.57 -8.96
C THR A 177 4.61 7.37 -8.01
N MET A 178 3.65 6.43 -8.06
CA MET A 178 3.59 5.24 -7.21
C MET A 178 3.24 4.00 -8.04
N PRO A 179 3.67 2.78 -7.67
CA PRO A 179 4.55 2.49 -6.55
C PRO A 179 6.02 2.83 -6.87
N LYS A 180 6.81 3.09 -5.83
CA LYS A 180 8.26 3.33 -5.92
C LYS A 180 9.01 2.03 -5.67
N GLY A 181 9.57 1.44 -6.72
CA GLY A 181 10.30 0.17 -6.63
C GLY A 181 11.67 0.28 -5.95
N GLU A 182 12.24 1.49 -5.87
CA GLU A 182 13.54 1.71 -5.23
C GLU A 182 13.46 1.55 -3.71
N GLY A 183 14.44 0.85 -3.13
CA GLY A 183 14.55 0.73 -1.67
C GLY A 183 14.79 2.08 -0.98
N LYS A 184 14.54 2.12 0.33
CA LYS A 184 14.89 3.26 1.19
C LYS A 184 16.32 3.10 1.69
N ILE A 185 17.10 4.16 1.54
CA ILE A 185 18.46 4.22 2.07
C ILE A 185 18.40 4.61 3.54
N HIS A 186 19.10 3.84 4.37
CA HIS A 186 19.26 4.07 5.80
C HIS A 186 20.74 4.18 6.12
N ALA A 187 21.12 5.25 6.80
CA ALA A 187 22.44 5.38 7.41
C ALA A 187 22.32 5.05 8.91
N VAL A 188 23.16 4.15 9.39
CA VAL A 188 23.21 3.74 10.80
C VAL A 188 24.62 3.93 11.32
N PRO A 189 24.82 4.64 12.46
CA PRO A 189 26.13 4.78 13.04
C PRO A 189 26.77 3.41 13.35
N GLU A 190 27.98 3.16 12.88
CA GLU A 190 28.66 1.87 13.12
C GLU A 190 28.84 1.59 14.62
N GLU A 191 29.07 2.65 15.40
CA GLU A 191 29.22 2.56 16.85
C GLU A 191 27.94 2.13 17.56
N LEU A 192 26.77 2.48 17.01
CA LEU A 192 25.50 2.01 17.57
C LEU A 192 25.44 0.49 17.50
N VAL A 193 25.81 -0.08 16.35
CA VAL A 193 25.84 -1.53 16.13
C VAL A 193 26.83 -2.19 17.08
N GLN A 194 28.03 -1.62 17.23
CA GLN A 194 29.05 -2.13 18.13
C GLN A 194 28.62 -2.08 19.60
N ASN A 195 28.01 -0.97 20.03
CA ASN A 195 27.56 -0.78 21.42
C ASN A 195 26.36 -1.67 21.76
N LEU A 196 25.43 -1.87 20.83
CA LEU A 196 24.24 -2.71 21.06
C LEU A 196 24.56 -4.20 20.99
N LEU A 197 25.38 -4.63 20.02
CA LEU A 197 25.68 -6.05 19.78
C LEU A 197 26.95 -6.52 20.46
N GLY A 198 27.75 -5.61 21.02
CA GLY A 198 28.95 -5.92 21.79
C GLY A 198 30.16 -6.33 20.94
N ARG A 199 30.10 -6.18 19.60
CA ARG A 199 31.22 -6.48 18.70
C ARG A 199 31.16 -5.67 17.41
N SER A 200 32.31 -5.51 16.76
CA SER A 200 32.41 -5.06 15.37
C SER A 200 32.14 -6.21 14.41
N PHE A 201 31.65 -5.88 13.21
CA PHE A 201 31.35 -6.83 12.15
C PHE A 201 32.16 -6.48 10.90
N SER A 202 32.58 -7.49 10.15
CA SER A 202 33.15 -7.28 8.81
C SER A 202 32.07 -6.88 7.81
N ASP A 203 32.47 -6.29 6.68
CA ASP A 203 31.54 -5.96 5.60
C ASP A 203 30.83 -7.20 5.06
N GLU A 204 31.52 -8.35 4.99
CA GLU A 204 30.93 -9.61 4.54
C GLU A 204 29.86 -10.15 5.50
N GLU A 205 30.10 -10.05 6.82
CA GLU A 205 29.11 -10.45 7.84
C GLU A 205 27.85 -9.57 7.72
N ILE A 206 28.04 -8.25 7.60
CA ILE A 206 26.95 -7.29 7.45
C ILE A 206 26.18 -7.56 6.16
N HIS A 207 26.88 -7.65 5.03
CA HIS A 207 26.27 -7.92 3.73
C HIS A 207 25.45 -9.21 3.75
N THR A 208 25.99 -10.28 4.33
CA THR A 208 25.29 -11.56 4.45
C THR A 208 24.04 -11.45 5.32
N ALA A 209 24.13 -10.78 6.48
CA ALA A 209 22.99 -10.62 7.38
C ALA A 209 21.87 -9.77 6.75
N ILE A 210 22.23 -8.61 6.19
CA ILE A 210 21.29 -7.69 5.55
C ILE A 210 20.67 -8.33 4.29
N GLY A 211 21.46 -9.04 3.49
CA GLY A 211 20.98 -9.79 2.33
C GLY A 211 19.92 -10.83 2.69
N ARG A 212 20.08 -11.54 3.82
CA ARG A 212 19.07 -12.50 4.31
C ARG A 212 17.76 -11.84 4.78
N MET A 213 17.80 -10.56 5.13
CA MET A 213 16.61 -9.77 5.48
C MET A 213 15.98 -9.07 4.27
N GLY A 214 16.48 -9.32 3.05
CA GLY A 214 15.96 -8.70 1.82
C GLY A 214 16.48 -7.29 1.54
N GLY A 215 17.46 -6.81 2.32
CA GLY A 215 18.14 -5.54 2.07
C GLY A 215 19.45 -5.71 1.30
N ARG A 216 20.13 -4.59 1.07
CA ARG A 216 21.50 -4.54 0.54
C ARG A 216 22.35 -3.65 1.42
N PHE A 217 23.56 -4.09 1.72
CA PHE A 217 24.58 -3.25 2.33
C PHE A 217 25.33 -2.51 1.22
N ASP A 218 25.27 -1.18 1.23
CA ASP A 218 25.88 -0.33 0.19
C ASP A 218 27.29 0.14 0.57
N GLY A 219 27.73 -0.12 1.81
CA GLY A 219 29.08 0.14 2.28
C GLY A 219 29.15 1.06 3.50
N ARG A 220 30.37 1.51 3.80
CA ARG A 220 30.66 2.45 4.88
C ARG A 220 30.93 3.83 4.31
N GLN A 221 30.35 4.86 4.92
CA GLN A 221 30.67 6.24 4.62
C GLN A 221 31.14 6.96 5.89
N PRO A 222 32.06 7.95 5.79
CA PRO A 222 32.40 8.77 6.93
C PRO A 222 31.17 9.56 7.41
N ALA A 223 31.05 9.75 8.72
CA ALA A 223 30.03 10.60 9.32
C ALA A 223 30.10 12.01 8.72
N ALA A 224 28.95 12.68 8.63
CA ALA A 224 28.85 14.03 8.08
C ALA A 224 29.79 15.02 8.78
N ASN A 225 30.28 16.02 8.04
CA ASN A 225 31.27 16.98 8.56
C ASN A 225 30.76 17.84 9.72
N ASP A 226 29.44 17.98 9.86
CA ASP A 226 28.74 18.68 10.95
C ASP A 226 28.31 17.75 12.09
N ALA A 227 28.73 16.48 12.06
CA ALA A 227 28.43 15.52 13.09
C ALA A 227 28.86 16.01 14.49
N PRO A 228 28.04 15.78 15.52
CA PRO A 228 28.37 16.22 16.87
C PRO A 228 29.60 15.46 17.41
N LYS A 229 30.40 16.15 18.23
CA LYS A 229 31.59 15.54 18.88
C LYS A 229 31.23 14.40 19.84
N HIS A 230 30.00 14.41 20.36
CA HIS A 230 29.44 13.37 21.20
C HIS A 230 28.08 12.95 20.64
N SER A 231 27.80 11.65 20.59
CA SER A 231 26.49 11.15 20.16
C SER A 231 25.42 11.63 21.14
N THR A 232 24.50 12.47 20.65
CA THR A 232 23.34 12.96 21.40
C THR A 232 22.11 12.09 21.18
N SER A 233 22.16 11.19 20.20
CA SER A 233 21.08 10.28 19.80
C SER A 233 21.67 9.06 19.09
N MET A 234 21.02 7.90 19.26
CA MET A 234 21.37 6.67 18.54
C MET A 234 21.31 6.83 17.02
N ALA A 235 20.58 7.83 16.51
CA ALA A 235 20.43 8.08 15.09
C ALA A 235 21.58 8.89 14.46
N VAL A 236 22.53 9.40 15.26
CA VAL A 236 23.56 10.34 14.77
C VAL A 236 24.96 9.79 15.07
N ALA A 237 25.74 9.61 14.02
CA ALA A 237 27.15 9.23 14.14
C ALA A 237 27.96 10.40 14.71
N ARG A 238 28.97 10.10 15.53
CA ARG A 238 29.86 11.15 16.05
C ARG A 238 30.91 11.52 15.00
N ALA A 239 31.43 12.73 15.08
CA ALA A 239 32.50 13.17 14.19
C ALA A 239 33.71 12.22 14.24
N GLY A 240 34.26 11.87 13.07
CA GLY A 240 35.42 10.97 12.95
C GLY A 240 35.07 9.47 12.97
N THR A 241 33.79 9.11 12.81
CA THR A 241 33.33 7.72 12.76
C THR A 241 32.68 7.40 11.44
N SER A 242 32.25 6.14 11.26
CA SER A 242 31.59 5.66 10.06
C SER A 242 30.10 5.43 10.27
N GLU A 243 29.35 5.61 9.20
CA GLU A 243 27.97 5.16 9.04
C GLU A 243 27.94 3.96 8.11
N LEU A 244 27.14 2.96 8.49
CA LEU A 244 26.79 1.82 7.66
C LEU A 244 25.57 2.21 6.82
N VAL A 245 25.69 2.09 5.50
CA VAL A 245 24.63 2.44 4.56
C VAL A 245 23.92 1.19 4.08
N PHE A 246 22.61 1.17 4.21
CA PHE A 246 21.75 0.06 3.81
C PHE A 246 20.65 0.54 2.88
N THR A 247 20.40 -0.18 1.80
CA THR A 247 19.17 -0.07 1.02
C THR A 247 18.21 -1.16 1.50
N MET A 248 17.10 -0.77 2.12
CA MET A 248 16.07 -1.68 2.62
C MET A 248 14.80 -1.57 1.77
N PRO A 249 14.00 -2.64 1.66
CA PRO A 249 12.67 -2.56 1.09
C PRO A 249 11.78 -1.51 1.77
N ARG A 250 10.75 -1.03 1.07
CA ARG A 250 9.85 0.02 1.57
C ARG A 250 8.73 -0.46 2.50
N TRP A 251 8.59 -1.77 2.67
CA TRP A 251 7.51 -2.44 3.41
C TRP A 251 7.99 -3.05 4.72
#